data_AF-A0A3Q7GQ36-F1
#
_entry.id   AF-A0A3Q7GQ36-F1
#
_cell.length_a   1.000
_cell.length_b   1.000
_cell.length_c   1.000
_cell.angle_alpha   90.00
_cell.angle_beta   90.00
_cell.angle_gamma   90.00
#
_symmetry.space_group_name_H-M   'P 1'
#
loop_
_entity.id
_entity.type
_entity.pdbx_description
1 polymer ?
#
loop_
_entity_poly.entity_id
_entity_poly.type
_entity_poly.pdbx_seq_one_letter_code
_entity_poly.pdbx_strand_id
1 'polypeptide(L)'
;MGFVYTSFQERATFITHGNMARLAKKSGGPVLARICGTVAADEKRHENAYTRIIEKLLEVDPNTTIEAIASMMRKRITMPLHHMNDGQDPNLLDHFSKTGHLHNSPLC
;
A
#
# COMPACT_ATOMS: atom_id res chain seq x y z
N MET A 1 -1.08 -17.50 -2.33
CA MET A 1 -1.78 -16.69 -1.32
C MET A 1 -1.57 -15.21 -1.58
N GLY A 2 -2.46 -14.58 -2.36
CA GLY A 2 -2.37 -13.15 -2.68
C GLY A 2 -2.83 -12.21 -1.55
N PHE A 3 -3.62 -12.71 -0.59
CA PHE A 3 -4.20 -11.87 0.46
C PHE A 3 -3.18 -11.17 1.35
N VAL A 4 -2.06 -11.84 1.67
CA VAL A 4 -0.96 -11.20 2.40
C VAL A 4 -0.43 -10.00 1.62
N TYR A 5 -0.12 -10.18 0.34
CA TYR A 5 0.32 -9.10 -0.54
C TYR A 5 -0.70 -7.96 -0.60
N THR A 6 -1.96 -8.28 -0.86
CA THR A 6 -3.02 -7.29 -0.99
C THR A 6 -3.23 -6.52 0.31
N SER A 7 -3.26 -7.17 1.49
CA SER A 7 -3.34 -6.48 2.78
C SER A 7 -2.24 -5.41 2.95
N PHE A 8 -1.01 -5.74 2.55
CA PHE A 8 0.10 -4.80 2.62
C PHE A 8 -0.05 -3.63 1.64
N GLN A 9 -0.50 -3.91 0.41
CA GLN A 9 -0.72 -2.88 -0.60
C GLN A 9 -1.85 -1.94 -0.21
N GLU A 10 -2.99 -2.45 0.27
CA GLU A 10 -4.12 -1.64 0.74
C GLU A 10 -3.69 -0.69 1.85
N ARG A 11 -2.88 -1.18 2.80
CA ARG A 11 -2.32 -0.34 3.86
C ARG A 11 -1.37 0.72 3.32
N ALA A 12 -0.53 0.40 2.34
CA ALA A 12 0.37 1.36 1.70
C ALA A 12 -0.41 2.48 1.00
N THR A 13 -1.46 2.12 0.26
CA THR A 13 -2.35 3.06 -0.46
C THR A 13 -3.13 3.93 0.53
N PHE A 14 -3.69 3.35 1.61
CA PHE A 14 -4.32 4.10 2.70
C PHE A 14 -3.42 5.20 3.27
N ILE A 15 -2.18 4.85 3.62
CA ILE A 15 -1.22 5.81 4.20
C ILE A 15 -0.90 6.92 3.20
N THR A 16 -0.65 6.55 1.94
CA THR A 16 -0.32 7.49 0.86
C THR A 16 -1.45 8.48 0.60
N HIS A 17 -2.67 7.99 0.39
CA HIS A 17 -3.84 8.85 0.15
C HIS A 17 -4.19 9.70 1.38
N GLY A 18 -4.04 9.17 2.60
CA GLY A 18 -4.21 9.93 3.82
C GLY A 18 -3.19 11.08 3.97
N ASN A 19 -1.93 10.85 3.58
CA ASN A 19 -0.90 11.90 3.52
C ASN A 19 -1.26 12.96 2.47
N MET A 20 -1.66 12.55 1.26
CA MET A 20 -2.07 13.48 0.21
C MET A 20 -3.28 14.32 0.62
N ALA A 21 -4.27 13.74 1.30
CA ALA A 21 -5.42 14.48 1.80
C ALA A 21 -5.03 15.58 2.79
N ARG A 22 -4.10 15.28 3.71
CA ARG A 22 -3.56 16.27 4.65
C ARG A 22 -2.80 17.39 3.94
N LEU A 23 -1.97 17.04 2.96
CA LEU A 23 -1.21 18.02 2.18
C LEU A 23 -2.15 18.93 1.39
N ALA A 24 -3.12 18.36 0.65
CA ALA A 24 -4.11 19.11 -0.11
C ALA A 24 -4.91 20.08 0.77
N LYS A 25 -5.29 19.66 1.98
CA LYS A 25 -5.98 20.54 2.94
C LYS A 25 -5.10 21.72 3.37
N LYS A 26 -3.81 21.49 3.65
CA LYS A 26 -2.84 22.54 4.02
C LYS A 26 -2.60 23.52 2.88
N SER A 27 -2.60 23.04 1.64
CA SER A 27 -2.43 23.85 0.43
C SER A 27 -3.70 24.56 -0.05
N GLY A 28 -4.79 24.53 0.73
CA GLY A 28 -6.04 25.22 0.38
C GLY A 28 -6.91 24.51 -0.68
N GLY A 29 -6.70 23.21 -0.92
CA GLY A 29 -7.46 22.39 -1.87
C GLY A 29 -8.47 21.45 -1.19
N PRO A 30 -9.63 21.94 -0.71
CA PRO A 30 -10.58 21.14 0.06
C PRO A 30 -11.23 20.00 -0.74
N VAL A 31 -11.45 20.19 -2.05
CA VAL A 31 -12.01 19.15 -2.93
C VAL A 31 -11.04 17.99 -3.10
N LEU A 32 -9.78 18.29 -3.39
CA LEU A 32 -8.73 17.27 -3.51
C LEU A 32 -8.52 16.53 -2.18
N ALA A 33 -8.53 17.26 -1.06
CA ALA A 33 -8.46 16.66 0.26
C ALA A 33 -9.61 15.66 0.51
N ARG A 34 -10.83 16.00 0.09
CA ARG A 34 -12.00 15.12 0.20
C ARG A 34 -11.84 13.87 -0.67
N ILE A 35 -11.45 14.02 -1.93
CA ILE A 35 -11.23 12.88 -2.85
C ILE A 35 -10.20 11.92 -2.27
N CYS A 36 -9.01 12.42 -1.92
CA CYS A 36 -7.96 11.59 -1.32
C CYS A 36 -8.40 10.95 0.00
N GLY A 37 -9.18 11.67 0.82
CA GLY A 37 -9.73 11.13 2.06
C GLY A 37 -10.74 10.01 1.84
N THR A 38 -11.60 10.11 0.81
CA THR A 38 -12.54 9.06 0.43
C THR A 38 -11.82 7.81 -0.03
N VAL A 39 -10.82 7.93 -0.92
CA VAL A 39 -10.02 6.79 -1.35
C VAL A 39 -9.34 6.13 -0.15
N ALA A 40 -8.70 6.90 0.73
CA ALA A 40 -8.08 6.35 1.93
C ALA A 40 -9.08 5.59 2.83
N ALA A 41 -10.31 6.09 2.98
CA ALA A 41 -11.33 5.40 3.76
C ALA A 41 -11.72 4.05 3.15
N ASP A 42 -11.71 3.93 1.83
CA ASP A 42 -12.00 2.69 1.10
C ASP A 42 -10.86 1.68 1.30
N GLU A 43 -9.61 2.10 1.12
CA GLU A 43 -8.47 1.20 1.30
C GLU A 43 -8.33 0.70 2.74
N LYS A 44 -8.74 1.52 3.73
CA LYS A 44 -8.79 1.05 5.12
C LYS A 44 -9.81 -0.07 5.31
N ARG A 45 -10.95 -0.01 4.61
CA ARG A 45 -11.96 -1.08 4.64
C ARG A 45 -11.44 -2.33 3.92
N HIS A 46 -10.72 -2.18 2.80
CA HIS A 46 -10.09 -3.30 2.10
C HIS A 46 -9.01 -3.98 2.95
N GLU A 47 -8.09 -3.21 3.55
CA GLU A 47 -7.07 -3.72 4.49
C GLU A 47 -7.72 -4.56 5.61
N ASN A 48 -8.78 -4.03 6.23
CA ASN A 48 -9.48 -4.74 7.29
C ASN A 48 -10.12 -6.04 6.81
N ALA A 49 -10.70 -6.06 5.61
CA ALA A 49 -11.30 -7.26 5.03
C ALA A 49 -10.24 -8.35 4.79
N TYR A 50 -9.12 -7.99 4.16
CA TYR A 50 -8.05 -8.95 3.89
C TYR A 50 -7.34 -9.42 5.15
N THR A 51 -7.17 -8.56 6.15
CA THR A 51 -6.60 -8.95 7.45
C THR A 51 -7.48 -9.99 8.14
N ARG A 52 -8.81 -9.82 8.14
CA ARG A 52 -9.75 -10.82 8.68
C ARG A 52 -9.68 -12.17 7.96
N ILE A 53 -9.47 -12.15 6.64
CA ILE A 53 -9.27 -13.40 5.87
C ILE A 53 -8.00 -14.10 6.34
N ILE A 54 -6.89 -13.37 6.52
CA ILE A 54 -5.62 -13.94 7.01
C ILE A 54 -5.77 -14.45 8.45
N GLU A 55 -6.47 -13.73 9.33
CA GLU A 55 -6.76 -14.18 10.70
C GLU A 55 -7.51 -15.52 10.68
N LYS A 56 -8.52 -15.69 9.83
CA LYS A 56 -9.22 -16.97 9.68
C LYS A 56 -8.36 -18.07 9.07
N LEU A 57 -7.46 -17.75 8.16
CA LEU A 57 -6.50 -18.72 7.64
C LEU A 57 -5.49 -19.18 8.71
N LEU A 58 -5.07 -18.30 9.62
CA LEU A 58 -4.24 -18.68 10.76
C LEU A 58 -4.95 -19.62 11.74
N GLU A 59 -6.26 -19.47 11.92
CA GLU A 59 -7.05 -20.39 12.75
C GLU A 59 -7.20 -21.78 12.11
N VAL A 60 -7.38 -21.84 10.78
CA VAL A 60 -7.67 -23.10 10.06
C VAL A 60 -6.39 -23.85 9.66
N ASP A 61 -5.38 -23.13 9.17
CA ASP A 61 -4.10 -23.69 8.71
C ASP A 61 -2.93 -22.74 9.04
N PRO A 62 -2.45 -22.75 10.30
CA PRO A 62 -1.42 -21.83 10.75
C PRO A 62 -0.08 -22.04 10.04
N ASN A 63 0.31 -23.29 9.76
CA ASN A 63 1.62 -23.60 9.19
C ASN A 63 1.74 -23.03 7.77
N THR A 64 0.80 -23.35 6.89
CA THR A 64 0.80 -22.85 5.50
C THR A 64 0.66 -21.32 5.48
N THR A 65 -0.15 -20.75 6.38
CA THR A 65 -0.36 -19.30 6.42
C THR A 65 0.88 -18.55 6.88
N ILE A 66 1.59 -19.04 7.90
CA ILE A 66 2.86 -18.45 8.35
C ILE A 66 3.94 -18.58 7.28
N GLU A 67 4.04 -19.73 6.61
CA GLU A 67 4.97 -19.90 5.49
C GLU A 67 4.68 -18.93 4.34
N ALA A 68 3.40 -18.70 4.03
CA ALA A 68 3.00 -17.73 3.02
C ALA A 68 3.38 -16.28 3.43
N ILE A 69 3.16 -15.91 4.69
CA ILE A 69 3.59 -14.61 5.23
C ILE A 69 5.12 -14.46 5.14
N ALA A 70 5.86 -15.46 5.59
CA ALA A 70 7.32 -15.46 5.56
C ALA A 70 7.87 -15.44 4.13
N SER A 71 7.24 -16.15 3.19
CA SER A 71 7.58 -16.14 1.76
C SER A 71 7.38 -14.75 1.16
N MET A 72 6.28 -14.08 1.48
CA MET A 72 6.02 -12.71 1.04
C MET A 72 7.02 -11.70 1.62
N MET A 73 7.35 -11.82 2.91
CA MET A 73 8.36 -10.97 3.53
C MET A 73 9.75 -11.16 2.91
N ARG A 74 10.14 -12.41 2.62
CA ARG A 74 11.45 -12.71 1.98
C ARG A 74 11.55 -12.18 0.56
N LYS A 75 10.47 -12.26 -0.23
CA LYS A 75 10.45 -11.77 -1.62
C LYS A 75 10.48 -10.24 -1.73
N ARG A 76 10.35 -9.54 -0.59
CA ARG A 76 9.98 -8.12 -0.48
C ARG A 76 8.62 -7.86 -1.13
N ILE A 77 7.92 -6.87 -0.60
CA ILE A 77 6.62 -6.49 -1.14
C ILE A 77 6.89 -5.59 -2.34
N THR A 78 6.93 -6.18 -3.54
CA THR A 78 7.14 -5.43 -4.77
C THR A 78 5.98 -4.46 -5.01
N MET A 79 6.28 -3.17 -5.14
CA MET A 79 5.28 -2.18 -5.49
C MET A 79 4.60 -2.53 -6.83
N PRO A 80 3.27 -2.44 -6.95
CA PRO A 80 2.55 -2.80 -8.18
C PRO A 80 3.07 -2.02 -9.40
N LEU A 81 3.51 -0.77 -9.16
CA LEU A 81 4.03 0.14 -10.17
C LEU A 81 5.53 -0.06 -10.49
N HIS A 82 6.12 -1.21 -10.16
CA HIS A 82 7.56 -1.46 -10.38
C HIS A 82 8.01 -1.42 -11.84
N HIS A 83 7.08 -1.42 -12.80
CA HIS A 83 7.31 -1.22 -14.23
C HIS A 83 6.90 0.18 -14.72
N MET A 84 6.88 1.19 -13.85
CA MET A 84 6.63 2.58 -14.24
C MET A 84 7.64 3.02 -15.31
N ASN A 85 7.15 3.50 -16.45
CA ASN A 85 7.97 4.00 -17.55
C ASN A 85 7.27 5.17 -18.24
N ASP A 86 7.98 6.27 -18.45
CA ASP A 86 7.53 7.44 -19.21
C ASP A 86 8.21 7.55 -20.59
N GLY A 87 9.06 6.58 -20.93
CA GLY A 87 9.85 6.54 -22.16
C GLY A 87 11.11 7.40 -22.13
N GLN A 88 11.44 8.04 -21.00
CA GLN A 88 12.56 8.97 -20.85
C GLN A 88 13.47 8.61 -19.67
N ASP A 89 12.88 8.29 -18.52
CA ASP A 89 13.59 8.02 -17.28
C ASP A 89 13.55 6.52 -16.92
N PRO A 90 14.68 5.80 -17.03
CA PRO A 90 14.74 4.39 -16.69
C PRO A 90 14.60 4.10 -15.19
N ASN A 91 14.75 5.11 -14.32
CA ASN A 91 14.64 5.00 -12.86
C ASN A 91 13.40 5.74 -12.31
N LEU A 92 12.38 5.90 -13.14
CA LEU A 92 11.19 6.71 -12.83
C LEU A 92 10.53 6.37 -11.50
N LEU A 93 10.40 5.07 -11.16
CA LEU A 93 9.83 4.65 -9.89
C LEU A 93 10.66 5.13 -8.69
N ASP A 94 12.00 5.05 -8.77
CA ASP A 94 12.90 5.47 -7.69
C ASP A 94 12.77 6.98 -7.47
N HIS A 95 12.78 7.77 -8.56
CA HIS A 95 12.56 9.22 -8.48
C HIS A 95 11.18 9.58 -7.93
N PHE A 96 10.13 8.90 -8.38
CA PHE A 96 8.78 9.08 -7.84
C PHE A 96 8.73 8.78 -6.34
N SER A 97 9.32 7.67 -5.90
CA SER A 97 9.35 7.26 -4.50
C SER A 97 10.05 8.27 -3.59
N LYS A 98 11.14 8.89 -4.07
CA LYS A 98 11.92 9.92 -3.35
C LYS A 98 11.10 11.19 -3.12
N THR A 99 10.34 11.64 -4.12
CA THR A 99 9.53 12.86 -4.01
C THR A 99 8.31 12.69 -3.09
N GLY A 100 7.72 11.49 -3.05
CA GLY A 100 6.54 11.18 -2.24
C GLY A 100 6.77 11.07 -0.72
N HIS A 101 7.98 11.30 -0.21
CA HIS A 101 8.38 10.95 1.17
C HIS A 101 8.11 9.47 1.51
N LEU A 102 8.08 8.57 0.51
CA LEU A 102 7.90 7.13 0.71
C LEU A 102 9.18 6.46 1.25
N HIS A 103 10.31 7.18 1.25
CA HIS A 103 11.62 6.71 1.70
C HIS A 103 11.66 6.21 3.16
N ASN A 104 10.70 6.58 4.02
CA ASN A 104 10.60 6.13 5.41
C ASN A 104 9.41 5.18 5.68
N SER A 105 8.66 4.76 4.65
CA SER A 105 7.63 3.75 4.83
C SER A 105 8.25 2.36 4.62
N PRO A 106 8.16 1.44 5.59
CA PRO A 106 8.71 0.07 5.48
C PRO A 106 7.97 -0.82 4.47
N LEU A 107 7.30 -0.22 3.49
CA LEU A 107 6.42 -0.85 2.50
C LEU A 107 6.95 -0.73 1.06
N CYS A 108 8.14 -0.15 0.86
CA CYS A 108 8.88 -0.17 -0.41
C CYS A 108 10.24 -0.87 -0.22
#